data_AF-V6SR88-F1
#
_entry.id   AF-V6SR88-F1
#
_cell.length_a   1.000
_cell.length_b   1.000
_cell.length_c   1.000
_cell.angle_alpha   90.00
_cell.angle_beta   90.00
_cell.angle_gamma   90.00
#
_symmetry.space_group_name_H-M   'P 1'
#
loop_
_entity.id
_entity.type
_entity.pdbx_description
1 polymer ?
#
loop_
_entity_poly.entity_id
_entity_poly.type
_entity_poly.pdbx_seq_one_letter_code
_entity_poly.pdbx_strand_id
1 'polypeptide(L)'
;MKISKEYTFIALLTLTFVSSIVTLKTTEGKTDVYFLLLILWAVKFILVAFEFMELRKANVFWKLTLGFVLALIMTIILLLL
;
A
#
# COMPACT_ATOMS: atom_id res chain seq x y z
N MET A 1 -1.22 -14.24 -14.53
CA MET A 1 -1.33 -15.12 -13.36
C MET A 1 -2.47 -14.60 -12.49
N LYS A 2 -3.55 -15.37 -12.32
CA LYS A 2 -4.72 -14.97 -11.52
C LYS A 2 -4.35 -15.23 -10.05
N ILE A 3 -3.99 -14.19 -9.30
CA ILE A 3 -3.67 -14.34 -7.87
C ILE A 3 -5.01 -14.63 -7.18
N SER A 4 -5.08 -15.65 -6.31
CA SER A 4 -6.29 -15.91 -5.54
C SER A 4 -6.42 -14.85 -4.43
N LYS A 5 -7.67 -14.53 -4.05
CA LYS A 5 -7.95 -13.58 -2.97
C LYS A 5 -7.28 -14.01 -1.67
N GLU A 6 -7.12 -15.31 -1.44
CA GLU A 6 -6.47 -15.88 -0.25
C GLU A 6 -4.97 -15.56 -0.22
N TYR A 7 -4.25 -15.70 -1.34
CA TYR A 7 -2.83 -15.35 -1.40
C TYR A 7 -2.60 -13.86 -1.13
N THR A 8 -3.49 -13.01 -1.66
CA THR A 8 -3.42 -11.57 -1.41
C THR A 8 -3.70 -11.26 0.06
N PHE A 9 -4.64 -11.97 0.68
CA PHE A 9 -4.94 -11.82 2.09
C PHE A 9 -3.73 -12.18 2.97
N ILE A 10 -3.07 -13.32 2.69
CA ILE A 10 -1.86 -13.73 3.38
C ILE A 10 -0.76 -12.67 3.20
N ALA A 11 -0.56 -12.17 1.98
CA ALA A 11 0.41 -11.11 1.72
C ALA A 11 0.11 -9.82 2.51
N LEU A 12 -1.16 -9.42 2.63
CA LEU A 12 -1.55 -8.26 3.45
C LEU A 12 -1.28 -8.47 4.93
N LEU A 13 -1.52 -9.68 5.46
CA LEU A 13 -1.19 -10.02 6.83
C LEU A 13 0.31 -9.97 7.10
N THR A 14 1.14 -10.54 6.21
CA THR A 14 2.60 -10.49 6.36
C THR A 14 3.12 -9.05 6.27
N LEU A 15 2.65 -8.26 5.31
CA LEU A 15 2.96 -6.82 5.19
C LEU A 15 2.57 -6.04 6.45
N THR A 16 1.47 -6.42 7.10
CA THR A 16 1.00 -5.78 8.35
C THR A 16 1.87 -6.16 9.54
N PHE A 17 2.22 -7.44 9.65
CA PHE A 17 3.13 -7.93 10.66
C PHE A 17 4.52 -7.28 10.54
N VAL A 18 5.06 -7.18 9.31
CA VAL A 18 6.33 -6.51 9.03
C VAL A 18 6.26 -5.03 9.43
N SER A 19 5.21 -4.30 9.04
CA SER A 19 5.07 -2.89 9.43
C SER A 19 5.02 -2.71 10.95
N SER A 20 4.35 -3.61 11.67
CA SER A 20 4.29 -3.57 13.14
C SER A 20 5.65 -3.76 13.79
N ILE A 21 6.43 -4.74 13.32
CA ILE A 21 7.79 -5.00 13.82
C ILE A 21 8.70 -3.80 13.54
N VAL A 22 8.62 -3.22 12.33
CA VAL A 22 9.42 -2.05 11.95
C VAL A 22 9.11 -0.88 12.87
N THR A 23 7.82 -0.59 13.11
CA THR A 23 7.42 0.49 14.02
C THR A 23 7.91 0.23 15.45
N LEU A 24 7.81 -1.01 15.95
CA LEU A 24 8.23 -1.36 17.32
C LEU A 24 9.74 -1.20 17.55
N LYS A 25 10.56 -1.51 16.53
CA LYS A 25 12.02 -1.45 16.63
C LYS A 25 12.61 -0.08 16.32
N THR A 26 11.78 0.86 15.86
CA THR A 26 12.25 2.17 15.42
C THR A 26 12.03 3.21 16.52
N THR A 27 13.09 3.93 16.88
CA THR A 27 13.03 5.11 17.73
C THR A 27 12.59 6.32 16.89
N GLU A 28 11.76 7.20 17.47
CA GLU A 28 11.23 8.40 16.82
C GLU A 28 12.35 9.25 16.17
N GLY A 29 12.09 9.79 14.98
CA GLY A 29 12.99 10.73 14.27
C GLY A 29 13.77 10.17 13.08
N LYS A 30 13.62 8.88 12.72
CA LYS A 30 14.26 8.32 11.51
C LYS A 30 13.37 8.48 10.28
N THR A 31 13.62 9.53 9.50
CA THR A 31 12.93 9.82 8.22
C THR A 31 12.87 8.63 7.27
N ASP A 32 13.95 7.85 7.17
CA ASP A 32 14.03 6.67 6.28
C ASP A 32 13.00 5.60 6.62
N VAL A 33 12.65 5.44 7.89
CA VAL A 33 11.65 4.47 8.33
C VAL A 33 10.24 4.94 7.97
N TYR A 34 9.97 6.24 8.05
CA TYR A 34 8.70 6.80 7.59
C TYR A 34 8.51 6.58 6.09
N PHE A 35 9.55 6.79 5.27
CA PHE A 35 9.49 6.48 3.84
C PHE A 35 9.22 4.99 3.58
N LEU A 36 9.87 4.09 4.32
CA LEU A 36 9.64 2.66 4.21
C LEU A 36 8.18 2.31 4.54
N LEU A 37 7.64 2.82 5.65
CA LEU A 37 6.25 2.59 6.05
C LEU A 37 5.26 3.16 5.03
N LEU A 38 5.57 4.31 4.43
CA LEU A 38 4.78 4.94 3.37
C LEU A 38 4.70 4.06 2.12
N ILE A 39 5.84 3.49 1.69
CA ILE A 39 5.89 2.55 0.56
C ILE A 39 5.10 1.28 0.89
N LEU A 40 5.27 0.71 2.09
CA LEU A 40 4.51 -0.45 2.54
C LEU A 40 2.99 -0.18 2.53
N TRP A 41 2.58 1.02 2.93
CA TRP A 41 1.18 1.43 2.88
C TRP A 41 0.65 1.50 1.45
N ALA A 42 1.39 2.12 0.52
CA ALA A 42 1.00 2.19 -0.89
C ALA A 42 0.86 0.80 -1.53
N VAL A 43 1.77 -0.13 -1.22
CA VAL A 43 1.70 -1.52 -1.70
C VAL A 43 0.44 -2.22 -1.17
N LYS A 44 0.13 -2.08 0.13
CA LYS A 44 -1.10 -2.64 0.72
C LYS A 44 -2.35 -2.09 0.04
N PHE A 45 -2.40 -0.77 -0.21
CA PHE A 45 -3.52 -0.12 -0.89
C PHE A 45 -3.75 -0.71 -2.29
N ILE A 46 -2.70 -0.87 -3.09
CA ILE A 46 -2.79 -1.45 -4.44
C ILE A 46 -3.29 -2.90 -4.38
N LEU A 47 -2.77 -3.71 -3.46
CA LEU A 47 -3.21 -5.11 -3.30
C LEU A 47 -4.70 -5.20 -2.96
N VAL A 48 -5.18 -4.37 -2.03
CA VAL A 48 -6.61 -4.30 -1.67
C VAL A 48 -7.45 -3.87 -2.88
N ALA A 49 -7.04 -2.79 -3.54
CA ALA A 49 -7.74 -2.24 -4.69
C ALA A 49 -7.87 -3.27 -5.83
N PHE A 50 -6.79 -3.94 -6.23
CA PHE A 50 -6.81 -4.84 -7.38
C PHE A 50 -7.51 -6.18 -7.11
N GLU A 51 -7.41 -6.73 -5.90
CA GLU A 51 -7.85 -8.10 -5.60
C GLU A 51 -9.17 -8.17 -4.84
N PHE A 52 -9.44 -7.21 -3.94
CA PHE A 52 -10.67 -7.19 -3.14
C PHE A 52 -11.74 -6.29 -3.73
N MET A 53 -11.36 -5.15 -4.33
CA MET A 53 -12.30 -4.27 -5.04
C MET A 53 -12.48 -4.65 -6.52
N GLU A 54 -11.93 -5.80 -6.92
CA GLU A 54 -12.01 -6.35 -8.27
C GLU A 54 -11.57 -5.38 -9.39
N LEU A 55 -10.70 -4.40 -9.09
CA LEU A 55 -10.22 -3.43 -10.10
C LEU A 55 -9.55 -4.10 -11.29
N ARG A 56 -9.05 -5.35 -11.16
CA ARG A 56 -8.58 -6.13 -12.31
C ARG A 56 -9.61 -6.21 -13.44
N LYS A 57 -10.90 -6.36 -13.10
CA LYS A 57 -12.03 -6.45 -14.04
C LYS A 57 -12.56 -5.08 -14.47
N ALA A 58 -12.18 -4.01 -13.78
CA ALA A 58 -12.66 -2.68 -14.06
C ALA A 58 -12.05 -2.09 -15.34
N ASN A 59 -12.75 -1.11 -15.90
CA ASN A 59 -12.29 -0.32 -17.04
C ASN A 59 -10.93 0.33 -16.75
N VAL A 60 -10.13 0.52 -17.81
CA VAL A 60 -8.81 1.17 -17.71
C VAL A 60 -8.89 2.54 -17.05
N PHE A 61 -9.98 3.27 -17.27
CA PHE A 61 -10.27 4.54 -16.60
C PHE A 61 -10.16 4.43 -15.07
N TRP A 62 -10.81 3.45 -14.45
CA TRP A 62 -10.77 3.28 -12.99
C TRP A 62 -9.39 2.90 -12.47
N LYS A 63 -8.63 2.12 -13.24
CA LYS A 63 -7.25 1.74 -12.91
C LYS A 63 -6.34 2.98 -12.90
N LEU A 64 -6.49 3.86 -13.90
CA LEU A 64 -5.73 5.11 -13.99
C LEU A 64 -6.12 6.09 -12.88
N THR A 65 -7.42 6.28 -12.64
CA THR A 65 -7.91 7.16 -11.58
C THR A 65 -7.40 6.71 -10.22
N LEU A 66 -7.39 5.41 -9.93
CA LEU A 66 -6.85 4.91 -8.66
C LEU A 66 -5.35 5.17 -8.53
N GLY A 67 -4.58 4.97 -9.60
CA GLY A 67 -3.15 5.31 -9.63
C GLY A 67 -2.91 6.81 -9.40
N PHE A 68 -3.71 7.67 -10.03
CA PHE A 68 -3.65 9.12 -9.84
C PHE A 68 -3.98 9.54 -8.40
N VAL A 69 -5.05 9.01 -7.82
CA VAL A 69 -5.43 9.28 -6.43
C VAL A 69 -4.34 8.81 -5.45
N LEU A 70 -3.77 7.63 -5.67
CA LEU A 70 -2.66 7.15 -4.86
C LEU A 70 -1.44 8.08 -4.94
N ALA A 71 -1.06 8.51 -6.15
CA ALA A 71 0.05 9.44 -6.35
C ALA A 71 -0.22 10.79 -5.67
N LEU A 72 -1.45 11.30 -5.76
CA LEU A 72 -1.86 12.53 -5.11
C LEU A 72 -1.73 12.42 -3.58
N ILE A 73 -2.27 11.35 -2.98
CA ILE A 73 -2.18 11.12 -1.53
C ILE A 73 -0.72 11.01 -1.08
N MET A 74 0.10 10.24 -1.82
CA MET A 74 1.52 10.10 -1.52
C MET A 74 2.24 11.45 -1.55
N THR A 75 1.94 12.28 -2.56
CA THR A 75 2.53 13.62 -2.69
C THR A 75 2.14 14.53 -1.52
N ILE A 76 0.87 14.50 -1.10
CA ILE A 76 0.40 15.27 0.06
C ILE A 76 1.14 14.84 1.33
N ILE A 77 1.24 13.54 1.58
CA ILE A 77 1.92 13.04 2.78
C ILE A 77 3.40 13.43 2.75
N LEU A 78 4.06 13.34 1.60
CA LEU A 78 5.46 13.72 1.43
C LEU A 78 5.73 15.21 1.67
N LEU A 79 4.74 16.07 1.38
CA LEU A 79 4.83 17.50 1.63
C LEU A 79 4.58 17.86 3.11
N LEU A 80 3.89 16.99 3.85
CA LEU A 80 3.61 17.17 5.27
C LEU A 80 4.67 16.57 6.20
N LEU A 81 5.51 15.65 5.68
CA LEU A 81 6.60 15.00 6.41
C LEU A 81 7.83 15.92 6.48
#